data_AF-A0A0F9F3T5-F1
#
_entry.id   AF-A0A0F9F3T5-F1
#
_cell.length_a   1.000
_cell.length_b   1.000
_cell.length_c   1.000
_cell.angle_alpha   90.00
_cell.angle_beta   90.00
_cell.angle_gamma   90.00
#
_symmetry.space_group_name_H-M   'P 1'
#
loop_
_entity.id
_entity.type
_entity.pdbx_description
1 polymer ?
#
loop_
_entity_poly.entity_id
_entity_poly.type
_entity_poly.pdbx_seq_one_letter_code
_entity_poly.pdbx_strand_id
1 'polypeptide(L)'
;DDLGTGDIRWKDTWFETLSSGLTAGDTLKLRGRDVNGAAYVDILTITSNNTVTADLHSSVTHDSNTILTDASTASALTSFGASPTIVTPTIASFVNSVHDHLAAAGGGVLPFRAVTLRLEPGATPGTNINVTVQASTGGYNLPSITDATDLAKSGTSGSFSLDAGGTQLTMDITEVIDGIIGCSIQLHDINSSSTTEMYHSFALVLTNDMRISLRKRGGSASIDLTTILDAGDLCDILIAFTTTT
;
A
#
# COMPACT_ATOMS: atom_id res chain seq x y z
N ASP A 1 32.37 -42.54 55.43
CA ASP A 1 33.71 -42.77 54.87
C ASP A 1 34.19 -41.41 54.40
N ASP A 2 35.19 -40.84 55.09
CA ASP A 2 35.77 -39.56 54.68
C ASP A 2 36.75 -39.85 53.55
N LEU A 3 36.48 -39.29 52.38
CA LEU A 3 37.24 -39.54 51.16
C LEU A 3 38.61 -38.85 51.17
N GLY A 4 38.96 -38.15 52.25
CA GLY A 4 40.21 -37.42 52.38
C GLY A 4 40.26 -36.19 51.46
N THR A 5 41.40 -35.52 51.42
CA THR A 5 41.59 -34.25 50.69
C THR A 5 42.08 -34.45 49.25
N GLY A 6 41.98 -35.66 48.71
CA GLY A 6 42.53 -36.03 47.40
C GLY A 6 41.47 -36.18 46.32
N ASP A 7 41.88 -36.01 45.06
CA ASP A 7 41.03 -36.29 43.90
C ASP A 7 40.78 -37.80 43.78
N ILE A 8 39.52 -38.22 43.90
CA ILE A 8 39.12 -39.60 43.65
C ILE A 8 38.47 -39.71 42.28
N ARG A 9 38.89 -40.71 41.50
CA ARG A 9 38.35 -41.00 40.18
C ARG A 9 37.45 -42.21 40.26
N TRP A 10 36.17 -41.99 40.00
CA TRP A 10 35.19 -43.05 39.82
C TRP A 10 34.85 -43.17 38.35
N LYS A 11 34.68 -44.41 37.87
CA LYS A 11 34.21 -44.67 36.52
C LYS A 11 32.73 -44.29 36.37
N ASP A 12 31.94 -44.69 37.36
CA ASP A 12 30.50 -44.44 37.45
C ASP A 12 30.20 -43.99 38.88
N THR A 13 29.28 -43.04 39.01
CA THR A 13 28.81 -42.57 40.32
C THR A 13 27.29 -42.49 40.31
N TRP A 14 26.69 -42.87 41.43
CA TRP A 14 25.26 -42.73 41.64
C TRP A 14 25.05 -41.94 42.92
N PHE A 15 24.27 -40.88 42.82
CA PHE A 15 23.93 -40.02 43.94
C PHE A 15 22.43 -39.88 44.00
N GLU A 16 21.85 -40.00 45.18
CA GLU A 16 20.43 -39.72 45.40
C GLU A 16 20.16 -38.21 45.41
N THR A 17 21.10 -37.41 45.91
CA THR A 17 20.99 -35.95 45.97
C THR A 17 22.36 -35.31 45.85
N LEU A 18 22.44 -34.22 45.09
CA LEU A 18 23.58 -33.30 45.06
C LEU A 18 23.12 -31.94 45.60
N SER A 19 23.93 -31.28 46.44
CA SER A 19 23.58 -29.99 47.04
C SER A 19 24.80 -29.06 47.11
N SER A 20 24.59 -27.77 46.87
CA SER A 20 25.65 -26.74 46.80
C SER A 20 26.15 -26.24 48.14
N GLY A 21 25.53 -26.63 49.25
CA GLY A 21 25.89 -26.20 50.62
C GLY A 21 24.75 -25.45 51.30
N LEU A 22 24.92 -25.11 52.58
CA LEU A 22 23.89 -24.48 53.43
C LEU A 22 24.12 -22.97 53.63
N THR A 23 25.24 -22.42 53.17
CA THR A 23 25.61 -21.02 53.32
C THR A 23 25.47 -20.28 52.00
N ALA A 24 25.11 -18.99 52.06
CA ALA A 24 25.10 -18.14 50.88
C ALA A 24 26.51 -18.01 50.28
N GLY A 25 26.63 -18.23 48.98
CA GLY A 25 27.90 -18.30 48.25
C GLY A 25 28.50 -19.71 48.14
N ASP A 26 27.98 -20.72 48.84
CA ASP A 26 28.46 -22.09 48.64
C ASP A 26 28.15 -22.56 47.21
N THR A 27 29.12 -23.19 46.54
CA THR A 27 28.98 -23.63 45.14
C THR A 27 29.15 -25.12 44.98
N LEU A 28 28.26 -25.76 44.22
CA LEU A 28 28.48 -27.07 43.62
C LEU A 28 28.82 -26.90 42.15
N LYS A 29 29.90 -27.55 41.70
CA LYS A 29 30.37 -27.45 40.32
C LYS A 29 30.43 -28.83 39.67
N LEU A 30 29.80 -28.96 38.51
CA LEU A 30 30.03 -30.09 37.60
C LEU A 30 31.08 -29.63 36.58
N ARG A 31 32.21 -30.34 36.53
CA ARG A 31 33.40 -29.93 35.77
C ARG A 31 33.86 -31.03 34.81
N GLY A 32 34.27 -30.63 33.61
CA GLY A 32 34.98 -31.51 32.67
C GLY A 32 36.47 -31.18 32.65
N ARG A 33 37.35 -32.17 32.43
CA ARG A 33 38.77 -31.91 32.14
C ARG A 33 38.92 -31.61 30.65
N ASP A 34 39.32 -30.39 30.31
CA ASP A 34 39.85 -30.11 28.98
C ASP A 34 41.22 -30.78 28.85
N VAL A 35 41.27 -31.84 28.05
CA VAL A 35 42.47 -32.65 27.82
C VAL A 35 43.53 -31.89 27.03
N ASN A 36 43.15 -30.86 26.25
CA ASN A 36 44.06 -30.09 25.42
C ASN A 36 44.60 -28.85 26.15
N GLY A 37 43.74 -28.16 26.91
CA GLY A 37 44.12 -27.01 27.75
C GLY A 37 44.67 -27.40 29.13
N ALA A 38 44.64 -28.69 29.48
CA ALA A 38 45.06 -29.22 30.77
C ALA A 38 44.43 -28.51 31.99
N ALA A 39 43.16 -28.11 31.86
CA ALA A 39 42.40 -27.42 32.89
C ALA A 39 41.04 -28.08 33.13
N TYR A 40 40.46 -27.88 34.32
CA TYR A 40 39.06 -28.22 34.56
C TYR A 40 38.19 -27.03 34.18
N VAL A 41 37.17 -27.28 33.38
CA VAL A 41 36.20 -26.30 32.91
C VAL A 41 34.87 -26.56 33.59
N ASP A 42 34.28 -25.53 34.17
CA ASP A 42 32.95 -25.60 34.79
C ASP A 42 31.91 -25.78 33.68
N ILE A 43 31.03 -26.78 33.80
CA ILE A 43 29.90 -27.03 32.88
C ILE A 43 28.62 -26.45 33.47
N LEU A 44 28.42 -26.69 34.77
CA LEU A 44 27.31 -26.19 35.57
C LEU A 44 27.85 -25.73 36.92
N THR A 45 27.46 -24.52 37.33
CA THR A 45 27.70 -24.01 38.68
C THR A 45 26.37 -23.74 39.36
N ILE A 46 26.09 -24.44 40.45
CA ILE A 46 24.94 -24.16 41.32
C ILE A 46 25.44 -23.36 42.51
N THR A 47 24.86 -22.19 42.76
CA THR A 47 25.24 -21.32 43.88
C THR A 47 24.10 -21.23 44.88
N SER A 48 24.35 -21.66 46.12
CA SER A 48 23.44 -21.46 47.25
C SER A 48 23.36 -19.96 47.56
N ASN A 49 22.17 -19.38 47.53
CA ASN A 49 21.87 -17.97 47.85
C ASN A 49 20.39 -17.86 48.25
N ASN A 50 19.92 -16.67 48.68
CA ASN A 50 18.48 -16.44 48.90
C ASN A 50 17.64 -16.73 47.66
N THR A 51 18.22 -16.54 46.47
CA THR A 51 17.73 -17.09 45.21
C THR A 51 18.82 -18.01 44.67
N VAL A 52 18.56 -19.32 44.68
CA VAL A 52 19.49 -20.30 44.13
C VAL A 52 19.65 -20.06 42.64
N THR A 53 20.90 -19.98 42.16
CA THR A 53 21.21 -19.87 40.74
C THR A 53 21.87 -21.16 40.25
N ALA A 54 21.65 -21.49 38.98
CA ALA A 54 22.28 -22.60 38.29
C ALA A 54 22.73 -22.09 36.92
N ASP A 55 24.02 -21.77 36.82
CA ASP A 55 24.60 -21.14 35.64
C ASP A 55 25.30 -22.20 34.79
N LEU A 56 24.84 -22.33 33.54
CA LEU A 56 25.49 -23.14 32.51
C LEU A 56 26.70 -22.38 31.97
N HIS A 57 27.74 -23.10 31.55
CA HIS A 57 28.91 -22.51 30.90
C HIS A 57 28.53 -21.80 29.58
N SER A 58 29.44 -20.97 29.05
CA SER A 58 29.23 -19.98 27.98
C SER A 58 28.71 -20.55 26.66
N SER A 59 28.68 -21.88 26.50
CA SER A 59 27.99 -22.54 25.39
C SER A 59 27.45 -23.91 25.81
N VAL A 60 26.17 -24.17 25.55
CA VAL A 60 25.61 -25.53 25.57
C VAL A 60 25.37 -25.98 24.14
N THR A 61 25.93 -27.13 23.76
CA THR A 61 25.81 -27.67 22.40
C THR A 61 25.09 -29.03 22.38
N HIS A 62 24.32 -29.30 21.33
CA HIS A 62 23.80 -30.63 20.98
C HIS A 62 24.20 -30.93 19.53
N ASP A 63 24.85 -32.07 19.28
CA ASP A 63 25.36 -32.45 17.95
C ASP A 63 26.21 -31.36 17.27
N SER A 64 27.09 -30.70 18.04
CA SER A 64 27.92 -29.56 17.60
C SER A 64 27.15 -28.27 17.24
N ASN A 65 25.83 -28.23 17.44
CA ASN A 65 25.04 -27.00 17.30
C ASN A 65 24.93 -26.31 18.65
N THR A 66 25.20 -25.01 18.68
CA THR A 66 25.06 -24.21 19.91
C THR A 66 23.60 -23.88 20.17
N ILE A 67 23.07 -24.27 21.33
CA ILE A 67 21.68 -24.05 21.76
C ILE A 67 21.58 -22.73 22.56
N LEU A 68 22.55 -22.46 23.42
CA LEU A 68 22.61 -21.26 24.27
C LEU A 68 24.05 -20.75 24.33
N THR A 69 24.24 -19.43 24.28
CA THR A 69 25.53 -18.75 24.52
C THR A 69 25.39 -17.65 25.58
N ASP A 70 26.51 -17.22 26.16
CA ASP A 70 26.59 -16.06 27.07
C ASP A 70 26.09 -14.74 26.45
N ALA A 71 26.12 -14.61 25.12
CA ALA A 71 25.52 -13.51 24.38
C ALA A 71 23.98 -13.59 24.25
N SER A 72 23.36 -14.69 24.68
CA SER A 72 21.91 -14.91 24.57
C SER A 72 21.17 -14.17 25.69
N THR A 73 20.80 -12.91 25.48
CA THR A 73 20.17 -12.06 26.51
C THR A 73 18.65 -12.20 26.65
N ALA A 74 17.99 -13.12 25.94
CA ALA A 74 16.54 -13.31 26.04
C ALA A 74 16.10 -14.70 25.58
N SER A 75 15.28 -15.39 26.38
CA SER A 75 14.21 -16.31 25.97
C SER A 75 14.44 -17.05 24.64
N ALA A 76 15.58 -17.73 24.47
CA ALA A 76 16.05 -18.22 23.18
C ALA A 76 15.40 -19.54 22.74
N LEU A 77 14.18 -19.82 23.19
CA LEU A 77 13.30 -20.81 22.58
C LEU A 77 12.37 -20.12 21.56
N THR A 78 12.96 -19.43 20.58
CA THR A 78 12.22 -18.83 19.45
C THR A 78 12.74 -19.30 18.09
N SER A 79 13.61 -20.32 18.03
CA SER A 79 14.00 -20.90 16.76
C SER A 79 12.84 -21.73 16.20
N PHE A 80 12.00 -21.09 15.38
CA PHE A 80 11.21 -21.80 14.40
C PHE A 80 12.16 -22.62 13.53
N GLY A 81 12.04 -23.94 13.60
CA GLY A 81 12.79 -24.85 12.75
C GLY A 81 12.62 -24.47 11.29
N ALA A 82 13.74 -24.30 10.59
CA ALA A 82 13.86 -24.18 9.14
C ALA A 82 12.73 -23.38 8.45
N SER A 83 12.61 -22.08 8.75
CA SER A 83 11.96 -21.19 7.77
C SER A 83 12.95 -20.97 6.61
N PRO A 84 12.50 -21.04 5.34
CA PRO A 84 13.35 -20.78 4.19
C PRO A 84 14.04 -19.42 4.36
N THR A 85 15.33 -19.36 3.99
CA THR A 85 16.15 -18.16 4.10
C THR A 85 15.42 -16.95 3.54
N ILE A 86 14.97 -16.05 4.42
CA ILE A 86 14.46 -14.75 4.01
C ILE A 86 15.69 -13.91 3.68
N VAL A 87 16.07 -13.91 2.40
CA VAL A 87 17.29 -13.24 1.91
C VAL A 87 17.13 -11.72 1.86
N THR A 88 15.94 -11.19 2.16
CA THR A 88 15.62 -9.76 2.23
C THR A 88 14.62 -9.45 3.35
N PRO A 89 15.01 -9.48 4.64
CA PRO A 89 14.10 -9.05 5.69
C PRO A 89 14.34 -7.56 5.95
N THR A 90 13.54 -6.70 5.32
CA THR A 90 13.00 -5.59 6.12
C THR A 90 11.69 -6.08 6.70
N ILE A 91 11.78 -7.02 7.65
CA ILE A 91 10.61 -7.43 8.44
C ILE A 91 10.44 -6.33 9.49
N ALA A 92 9.77 -5.25 9.08
CA ALA A 92 9.32 -4.22 9.99
C ALA A 92 8.24 -4.83 10.89
N SER A 93 8.62 -5.19 12.11
CA SER A 93 7.77 -5.36 13.30
C SER A 93 6.28 -5.69 13.05
N PHE A 94 5.85 -6.91 13.40
CA PHE A 94 4.42 -7.29 13.44
C PHE A 94 3.56 -6.46 14.40
N VAL A 95 4.18 -5.69 15.30
CA VAL A 95 3.45 -4.87 16.27
C VAL A 95 2.86 -3.62 15.60
N ASN A 96 3.32 -3.22 14.41
CA ASN A 96 2.82 -2.03 13.73
C ASN A 96 2.94 -2.07 12.19
N SER A 97 2.71 -3.22 11.54
CA SER A 97 2.76 -3.27 10.07
C SER A 97 1.49 -2.66 9.47
N VAL A 98 1.49 -1.34 9.29
CA VAL A 98 0.64 -0.73 8.26
C VAL A 98 1.21 -1.19 6.93
N HIS A 99 0.62 -2.24 6.35
CA HIS A 99 1.02 -2.72 5.04
C HIS A 99 0.21 -1.96 3.98
N ASP A 100 0.92 -1.35 3.04
CA ASP A 100 0.36 -0.69 1.87
C ASP A 100 0.89 -1.40 0.62
N HIS A 101 -0.01 -1.74 -0.30
CA HIS A 101 0.30 -2.43 -1.54
C HIS A 101 0.63 -1.47 -2.69
N LEU A 102 0.68 -0.16 -2.43
CA LEU A 102 0.98 0.89 -3.42
C LEU A 102 2.21 0.60 -4.29
N ALA A 103 3.23 -0.05 -3.72
CA ALA A 103 4.49 -0.37 -4.40
C ALA A 103 4.67 -1.88 -4.68
N ALA A 104 3.64 -2.71 -4.46
CA ALA A 104 3.73 -4.13 -4.77
C ALA A 104 3.78 -4.35 -6.29
N ALA A 105 4.57 -5.31 -6.76
CA ALA A 105 4.60 -5.69 -8.17
C ALA A 105 3.19 -6.14 -8.62
N GLY A 106 2.55 -5.38 -9.50
CA GLY A 106 1.15 -5.58 -9.92
C GLY A 106 0.08 -4.99 -8.98
N GLY A 107 0.47 -4.40 -7.85
CA GLY A 107 -0.42 -3.74 -6.88
C GLY A 107 -0.67 -2.26 -7.17
N GLY A 108 -0.47 -1.83 -8.42
CA GLY A 108 -0.57 -0.43 -8.83
C GLY A 108 -1.87 0.20 -8.37
N VAL A 109 -1.78 1.43 -7.86
CA VAL A 109 -2.95 2.29 -7.69
C VAL A 109 -3.46 2.57 -9.08
N LEU A 110 -4.70 2.19 -9.40
CA LEU A 110 -5.42 2.85 -10.48
C LEU A 110 -5.74 4.25 -9.95
N PRO A 111 -5.06 5.33 -10.39
CA PRO A 111 -5.46 6.68 -10.03
C PRO A 111 -6.91 6.88 -10.49
N PHE A 112 -7.82 6.73 -9.54
CA PHE A 112 -9.20 7.19 -9.68
C PHE A 112 -9.17 8.71 -9.77
N ARG A 113 -9.89 9.23 -10.76
CA ARG A 113 -9.99 10.67 -11.04
C ARG A 113 -11.44 11.04 -11.21
N ALA A 114 -11.79 12.24 -10.77
CA ALA A 114 -13.07 12.86 -11.06
C ALA A 114 -12.85 14.29 -11.54
N VAL A 115 -13.54 14.67 -12.61
CA VAL A 115 -13.53 16.02 -13.18
C VAL A 115 -14.96 16.46 -13.45
N THR A 116 -15.27 17.71 -13.12
CA THR A 116 -16.51 18.35 -13.55
C THR A 116 -16.17 19.33 -14.66
N LEU A 117 -16.80 19.15 -15.82
CA LEU A 117 -16.67 20.02 -16.97
C LEU A 117 -17.91 20.88 -17.08
N ARG A 118 -17.73 22.20 -17.11
CA ARG A 118 -18.78 23.14 -17.42
C ARG A 118 -18.77 23.47 -18.90
N LEU A 119 -19.91 23.29 -19.54
CA LEU A 119 -20.17 23.67 -20.92
C LEU A 119 -21.09 24.89 -20.94
N GLU A 120 -20.66 25.91 -21.68
CA GLU A 120 -21.40 27.16 -21.89
C GLU A 120 -21.23 27.56 -23.37
N PRO A 121 -22.11 28.41 -23.93
CA PRO A 121 -21.88 29.00 -25.25
C PRO A 121 -20.56 29.76 -25.31
N GLY A 122 -19.92 29.73 -26.48
CA GLY A 122 -18.79 30.60 -26.79
C GLY A 122 -19.20 32.06 -26.97
N ALA A 123 -18.25 32.93 -27.26
CA ALA A 123 -18.42 34.33 -27.63
C ALA A 123 -19.37 34.52 -28.82
N THR A 124 -19.51 33.50 -29.68
CA THR A 124 -20.55 33.42 -30.71
C THR A 124 -21.46 32.21 -30.43
N PRO A 125 -22.59 32.40 -29.74
CA PRO A 125 -23.57 31.34 -29.51
C PRO A 125 -24.07 30.74 -30.82
N GLY A 126 -24.31 29.42 -30.85
CA GLY A 126 -24.70 28.69 -32.06
C GLY A 126 -23.53 28.20 -32.92
N THR A 127 -22.28 28.59 -32.61
CA THR A 127 -21.10 28.18 -33.39
C THR A 127 -19.97 27.59 -32.56
N ASN A 128 -19.74 28.11 -31.35
CA ASN A 128 -18.63 27.74 -30.48
C ASN A 128 -19.13 27.43 -29.07
N ILE A 129 -18.33 26.70 -28.30
CA ILE A 129 -18.57 26.43 -26.88
C ILE A 129 -17.34 26.79 -26.04
N ASN A 130 -17.56 27.12 -24.78
CA ASN A 130 -16.52 27.16 -23.76
C ASN A 130 -16.57 25.87 -22.94
N VAL A 131 -15.40 25.38 -22.53
CA VAL A 131 -15.28 24.24 -21.61
C VAL A 131 -14.40 24.66 -20.44
N THR A 132 -14.99 24.75 -19.25
CA THR A 132 -14.26 25.12 -18.03
C THR A 132 -14.14 23.92 -17.11
N VAL A 133 -12.92 23.64 -16.64
CA VAL A 133 -12.63 22.60 -15.66
C VAL A 133 -12.93 23.13 -14.26
N GLN A 134 -13.94 22.57 -13.61
CA GLN A 134 -14.38 23.00 -12.28
C GLN A 134 -13.58 22.29 -11.18
N ALA A 135 -12.34 22.74 -10.93
CA ALA A 135 -11.42 22.07 -10.00
C ALA A 135 -11.92 21.98 -8.55
N SER A 136 -12.69 22.97 -8.08
CA SER A 136 -13.23 23.02 -6.72
C SER A 136 -14.57 22.29 -6.54
N THR A 137 -15.22 21.86 -7.62
CA THR A 137 -16.58 21.32 -7.60
C THR A 137 -16.58 19.90 -8.15
N GLY A 138 -16.46 18.90 -7.27
CA GLY A 138 -16.46 17.49 -7.68
C GLY A 138 -15.16 16.98 -8.30
N GLY A 139 -14.09 17.78 -8.27
CA GLY A 139 -12.75 17.38 -8.66
C GLY A 139 -12.09 16.45 -7.63
N TYR A 140 -11.48 15.36 -8.10
CA TYR A 140 -10.65 14.47 -7.28
C TYR A 140 -9.47 13.98 -8.12
N ASN A 141 -8.24 14.15 -7.61
CA ASN A 141 -7.01 13.74 -8.30
C ASN A 141 -7.00 14.17 -9.78
N LEU A 142 -7.27 15.46 -10.02
CA LEU A 142 -7.44 16.00 -11.36
C LEU A 142 -6.20 15.72 -12.23
N PRO A 143 -6.37 15.28 -13.48
CA PRO A 143 -5.26 15.18 -14.42
C PRO A 143 -4.72 16.58 -14.76
N SER A 144 -3.59 16.63 -15.45
CA SER A 144 -3.13 17.88 -16.06
C SER A 144 -4.07 18.25 -17.22
N ILE A 145 -5.05 19.10 -16.93
CA ILE A 145 -6.11 19.50 -17.86
C ILE A 145 -6.30 21.02 -17.84
N THR A 146 -6.62 21.61 -18.99
CA THR A 146 -6.79 23.06 -19.16
C THR A 146 -8.08 23.39 -19.89
N ASP A 147 -8.66 24.55 -19.58
CA ASP A 147 -9.90 25.04 -20.16
C ASP A 147 -9.82 25.23 -21.69
N ALA A 148 -10.97 25.14 -22.35
CA ALA A 148 -11.14 25.54 -23.74
C ALA A 148 -11.95 26.84 -23.83
N THR A 149 -11.46 27.77 -24.63
CA THR A 149 -12.14 29.04 -24.93
C THR A 149 -12.52 29.07 -26.40
N ASP A 150 -13.78 29.38 -26.70
CA ASP A 150 -14.32 29.49 -28.06
C ASP A 150 -14.00 28.28 -28.96
N LEU A 151 -14.17 27.07 -28.43
CA LEU A 151 -13.94 25.84 -29.16
C LEU A 151 -14.96 25.68 -30.30
N ALA A 152 -14.49 25.83 -31.53
CA ALA A 152 -15.27 25.64 -32.75
C ALA A 152 -15.28 24.15 -33.17
N LYS A 153 -16.23 23.79 -34.04
CA LYS A 153 -16.24 22.48 -34.72
C LYS A 153 -14.94 22.24 -35.47
N SER A 154 -14.42 21.01 -35.40
CA SER A 154 -13.10 20.62 -35.92
C SER A 154 -11.91 21.41 -35.31
N GLY A 155 -12.16 22.14 -34.22
CA GLY A 155 -11.16 22.92 -33.51
C GLY A 155 -10.54 22.15 -32.35
N THR A 156 -9.44 22.69 -31.85
CA THR A 156 -8.78 22.29 -30.61
C THR A 156 -8.53 23.54 -29.77
N SER A 157 -8.68 23.44 -28.45
CA SER A 157 -8.34 24.50 -27.49
C SER A 157 -8.12 23.87 -26.12
N GLY A 158 -7.06 24.28 -25.43
CA GLY A 158 -6.68 23.67 -24.15
C GLY A 158 -6.53 22.16 -24.27
N SER A 159 -7.14 21.44 -23.34
CA SER A 159 -7.18 19.97 -23.31
C SER A 159 -8.37 19.37 -24.07
N PHE A 160 -8.96 20.11 -25.01
CA PHE A 160 -10.20 19.68 -25.67
C PHE A 160 -10.16 19.86 -27.18
N SER A 161 -10.88 18.97 -27.86
CA SER A 161 -11.22 19.10 -29.29
C SER A 161 -12.69 18.81 -29.53
N LEU A 162 -13.25 19.40 -30.58
CA LEU A 162 -14.64 19.18 -30.97
C LEU A 162 -14.69 18.64 -32.39
N ASP A 163 -15.48 17.59 -32.61
CA ASP A 163 -15.61 16.98 -33.94
C ASP A 163 -16.31 17.91 -34.97
N ALA A 164 -16.30 17.51 -36.23
CA ALA A 164 -16.93 18.28 -37.31
C ALA A 164 -18.45 18.44 -37.15
N GLY A 165 -19.10 17.51 -36.46
CA GLY A 165 -20.53 17.58 -36.16
C GLY A 165 -20.86 18.49 -34.97
N GLY A 166 -19.89 18.84 -34.14
CA GLY A 166 -20.12 19.46 -32.83
C GLY A 166 -20.72 18.49 -31.81
N THR A 167 -20.73 17.20 -32.10
CA THR A 167 -21.45 16.17 -31.32
C THR A 167 -20.58 15.40 -30.33
N GLN A 168 -19.25 15.50 -30.45
CA GLN A 168 -18.29 14.79 -29.60
C GLN A 168 -17.19 15.75 -29.14
N LEU A 169 -17.21 16.04 -27.84
CA LEU A 169 -16.11 16.71 -27.16
C LEU A 169 -15.08 15.66 -26.77
N THR A 170 -13.85 15.77 -27.25
CA THR A 170 -12.75 14.90 -26.83
C THR A 170 -11.96 15.61 -25.76
N MET A 171 -11.75 14.94 -24.64
CA MET A 171 -10.84 15.34 -23.57
C MET A 171 -9.50 14.65 -23.78
N ASP A 172 -8.46 15.45 -23.99
CA ASP A 172 -7.08 15.04 -24.23
C ASP A 172 -6.24 15.41 -23.00
N ILE A 173 -5.79 14.38 -22.28
CA ILE A 173 -4.95 14.52 -21.08
C ILE A 173 -3.69 13.69 -21.27
N THR A 174 -2.64 14.01 -20.50
CA THR A 174 -1.33 13.35 -20.67
C THR A 174 -1.36 11.88 -20.23
N GLU A 175 -2.19 11.54 -19.24
CA GLU A 175 -2.33 10.18 -18.74
C GLU A 175 -3.21 9.30 -19.63
N VAL A 176 -2.91 8.00 -19.71
CA VAL A 176 -3.73 7.05 -20.46
C VAL A 176 -5.02 6.78 -19.71
N ILE A 177 -6.16 6.97 -20.37
CA ILE A 177 -7.48 6.68 -19.78
C ILE A 177 -7.79 5.19 -19.98
N ASP A 178 -7.87 4.43 -18.88
CA ASP A 178 -8.14 2.98 -18.96
C ASP A 178 -9.63 2.65 -18.98
N GLY A 179 -10.45 3.48 -18.32
CA GLY A 179 -11.85 3.16 -18.12
C GLY A 179 -12.66 4.29 -17.53
N ILE A 180 -13.95 4.32 -17.86
CA ILE A 180 -14.93 5.25 -17.30
C ILE A 180 -15.72 4.52 -16.22
N ILE A 181 -15.83 5.16 -15.06
CA ILE A 181 -16.64 4.67 -13.93
C ILE A 181 -18.04 5.29 -13.99
N GLY A 182 -18.13 6.58 -14.32
CA GLY A 182 -19.41 7.27 -14.43
C GLY A 182 -19.32 8.58 -15.19
N CYS A 183 -20.43 8.98 -15.81
CA CYS A 183 -20.58 10.25 -16.49
C CYS A 183 -22.03 10.72 -16.30
N SER A 184 -22.22 11.87 -15.67
CA SER A 184 -23.55 12.37 -15.31
C SER A 184 -23.62 13.89 -15.41
N ILE A 185 -24.78 14.41 -15.82
CA ILE A 185 -25.09 15.83 -15.75
C ILE A 185 -25.47 16.20 -14.32
N GLN A 186 -24.81 17.20 -13.73
CA GLN A 186 -25.08 17.73 -12.39
C GLN A 186 -25.99 18.96 -12.42
N LEU A 187 -25.71 19.88 -13.36
CA LEU A 187 -26.53 21.06 -13.62
C LEU A 187 -26.95 21.04 -15.07
N HIS A 188 -28.21 21.39 -15.29
CA HIS A 188 -28.85 21.29 -16.58
C HIS A 188 -29.74 22.51 -16.81
N ASP A 189 -29.18 23.52 -17.47
CA ASP A 189 -29.95 24.54 -18.15
C ASP A 189 -29.49 24.57 -19.61
N ILE A 190 -30.10 23.70 -20.41
CA ILE A 190 -29.78 23.53 -21.83
C ILE A 190 -31.03 23.82 -22.64
N ASN A 191 -30.87 24.64 -23.68
CA ASN A 191 -31.88 25.10 -24.60
C ASN A 191 -33.06 25.76 -23.88
N SER A 192 -32.78 26.68 -22.94
CA SER A 192 -33.82 27.35 -22.12
C SER A 192 -34.72 26.34 -21.40
N SER A 193 -34.10 25.40 -20.69
CA SER A 193 -34.64 24.09 -20.31
C SER A 193 -36.13 24.08 -19.87
N SER A 194 -36.93 23.24 -20.55
CA SER A 194 -38.34 22.97 -20.19
C SER A 194 -38.52 21.55 -19.63
N THR A 195 -39.65 21.26 -18.99
CA THR A 195 -39.92 19.94 -18.37
C THR A 195 -39.92 18.75 -19.34
N THR A 196 -39.92 19.00 -20.65
CA THR A 196 -39.91 17.97 -21.71
C THR A 196 -38.52 17.76 -22.32
N GLU A 197 -37.57 18.65 -22.07
CA GLU A 197 -36.23 18.60 -22.65
C GLU A 197 -35.22 18.12 -21.63
N MET A 198 -35.04 16.81 -21.57
CA MET A 198 -33.98 16.22 -20.77
C MET A 198 -32.90 15.61 -21.63
N TYR A 199 -31.67 15.80 -21.18
CA TYR A 199 -30.48 15.27 -21.78
C TYR A 199 -29.75 14.36 -20.80
N HIS A 200 -28.93 13.47 -21.33
CA HIS A 200 -28.03 12.65 -20.54
C HIS A 200 -26.65 12.69 -21.21
N SER A 201 -25.63 12.64 -20.36
CA SER A 201 -24.25 12.56 -20.80
C SER A 201 -23.89 11.13 -21.16
N PHE A 202 -23.04 10.98 -22.16
CA PHE A 202 -22.47 9.71 -22.56
C PHE A 202 -20.97 9.93 -22.75
N ALA A 203 -20.15 9.09 -22.11
CA ALA A 203 -18.72 9.10 -22.31
C ALA A 203 -18.26 7.74 -22.83
N LEU A 204 -17.22 7.74 -23.67
CA LEU A 204 -16.55 6.53 -24.14
C LEU A 204 -15.04 6.76 -24.19
N VAL A 205 -14.27 5.69 -23.95
CA VAL A 205 -12.81 5.69 -24.10
C VAL A 205 -12.48 5.11 -25.47
N LEU A 206 -11.72 5.85 -26.27
CA LEU A 206 -10.98 5.31 -27.41
C LEU A 206 -9.50 5.29 -27.04
N THR A 207 -8.70 4.60 -27.85
CA THR A 207 -7.29 4.25 -27.61
C THR A 207 -6.56 5.06 -26.53
N ASN A 208 -6.49 6.40 -26.63
CA ASN A 208 -5.91 7.26 -25.59
C ASN A 208 -6.81 8.40 -25.09
N ASP A 209 -8.00 8.61 -25.66
CA ASP A 209 -8.80 9.82 -25.41
C ASP A 209 -10.21 9.46 -24.94
N MET A 210 -10.80 10.34 -24.13
CA MET A 210 -12.20 10.23 -23.74
C MET A 210 -13.06 11.13 -24.61
N ARG A 211 -14.12 10.56 -25.20
CA ARG A 211 -15.14 11.33 -25.91
C ARG A 211 -16.39 11.46 -25.07
N ILE A 212 -16.92 12.67 -25.01
CA ILE A 212 -18.08 13.06 -24.23
C ILE A 212 -19.11 13.62 -25.20
N SER A 213 -20.36 13.20 -25.06
CA SER A 213 -21.47 13.72 -25.84
C SER A 213 -22.73 13.83 -24.98
N LEU A 214 -23.67 14.66 -25.45
CA LEU A 214 -25.01 14.76 -24.89
C LEU A 214 -26.02 14.11 -25.84
N ARG A 215 -27.03 13.46 -25.25
CA ARG A 215 -28.13 12.82 -25.97
C ARG A 215 -29.47 13.20 -25.36
N LYS A 216 -30.49 13.42 -26.18
CA LYS A 216 -31.85 13.72 -25.72
C LYS A 216 -32.50 12.45 -25.20
N ARG A 217 -33.35 12.57 -24.18
CA ARG A 217 -34.15 11.45 -23.66
C ARG A 217 -34.90 10.76 -24.80
N GLY A 218 -34.79 9.43 -24.87
CA GLY A 218 -35.45 8.61 -25.90
C GLY A 218 -34.76 8.61 -27.27
N GLY A 219 -33.68 9.35 -27.45
CA GLY A 219 -32.84 9.33 -28.65
C GLY A 219 -31.47 8.71 -28.38
N SER A 220 -30.90 8.07 -29.41
CA SER A 220 -29.54 7.48 -29.36
C SER A 220 -28.48 8.36 -30.03
N ALA A 221 -28.90 9.36 -30.81
CA ALA A 221 -27.99 10.26 -31.51
C ALA A 221 -27.40 11.30 -30.56
N SER A 222 -26.08 11.50 -30.66
CA SER A 222 -25.39 12.64 -30.04
C SER A 222 -25.87 13.95 -30.66
N ILE A 223 -25.91 15.01 -29.87
CA ILE A 223 -26.43 16.31 -30.28
C ILE A 223 -25.28 17.30 -30.41
N ASP A 224 -25.44 18.20 -31.35
CA ASP A 224 -24.50 19.29 -31.59
C ASP A 224 -24.48 20.26 -30.40
N LEU A 225 -23.39 20.21 -29.64
CA LEU A 225 -23.15 21.01 -28.44
C LEU A 225 -23.10 22.52 -28.75
N THR A 226 -22.73 22.90 -29.98
CA THR A 226 -22.60 24.31 -30.37
C THR A 226 -23.94 24.99 -30.59
N THR A 227 -24.98 24.21 -30.94
CA THR A 227 -26.31 24.73 -31.26
C THR A 227 -27.33 24.48 -30.18
N ILE A 228 -27.08 23.53 -29.29
CA ILE A 228 -27.97 23.21 -28.18
C ILE A 228 -27.78 24.10 -26.95
N LEU A 229 -26.60 24.73 -26.82
CA LEU A 229 -26.30 25.70 -25.77
C LEU A 229 -26.56 27.10 -26.34
N ASP A 230 -27.66 27.73 -25.91
CA ASP A 230 -28.03 29.10 -26.22
C ASP A 230 -27.51 30.10 -25.17
N ALA A 231 -27.61 31.40 -25.47
CA ALA A 231 -27.05 32.44 -24.61
C ALA A 231 -27.69 32.45 -23.21
N GLY A 232 -26.92 32.02 -22.21
CA GLY A 232 -27.36 31.91 -20.81
C GLY A 232 -27.42 30.47 -20.31
N ASP A 233 -27.37 29.49 -21.21
CA ASP A 233 -27.31 28.08 -20.87
C ASP A 233 -26.01 27.68 -20.15
N LEU A 234 -26.12 26.67 -19.29
CA LEU A 234 -25.02 26.08 -18.55
C LEU A 234 -25.27 24.59 -18.32
N CYS A 235 -24.28 23.76 -18.62
CA CYS A 235 -24.30 22.33 -18.35
C CYS A 235 -23.04 21.89 -17.61
N ASP A 236 -23.18 21.33 -16.42
CA ASP A 236 -22.07 20.72 -15.69
C ASP A 236 -22.11 19.20 -15.83
N ILE A 237 -21.04 18.61 -16.34
CA ILE A 237 -20.87 17.16 -16.52
C ILE A 237 -19.79 16.67 -15.56
N LEU A 238 -20.18 15.83 -14.59
CA LEU A 238 -19.24 15.10 -13.75
C LEU A 238 -18.84 13.80 -14.44
N ILE A 239 -17.54 13.55 -14.49
CA ILE A 239 -16.94 12.37 -15.08
C ILE A 239 -15.98 11.75 -14.06
N ALA A 240 -16.17 10.47 -13.76
CA ALA A 240 -15.26 9.67 -12.94
C ALA A 240 -14.62 8.58 -13.80
N PHE A 241 -13.30 8.44 -13.73
CA PHE A 241 -12.52 7.55 -14.59
C PHE A 241 -11.22 7.11 -13.92
N THR A 242 -10.57 6.09 -14.48
CA THR A 242 -9.26 5.60 -14.06
C THR A 242 -8.23 5.89 -15.14
N THR A 243 -7.01 6.19 -14.72
CA THR A 243 -5.88 6.32 -15.65
C THR A 243 -4.76 5.33 -15.32
N THR A 244 -3.87 5.07 -16.25
CA THR A 244 -2.54 4.50 -16.01
C THR A 244 -1.46 5.53 -16.29
N THR A 245 -0.34 5.41 -15.58
CA THR A 245 0.89 6.19 -15.83
C THR A 245 1.76 5.50 -16.85
#